data_AF-X1Q8M5-F1
#
_entry.id   AF-X1Q8M5-F1
#
_cell.length_a   1.000
_cell.length_b   1.000
_cell.length_c   1.000
_cell.angle_alpha   90.00
_cell.angle_beta   90.00
_cell.angle_gamma   90.00
#
_symmetry.space_group_name_H-M   'P 1'
#
loop_
_entity.id
_entity.type
_entity.pdbx_description
1 polymer ?
#
loop_
_entity_poly.entity_id
_entity_poly.type
_entity_poly.pdbx_seq_one_letter_code
_entity_poly.pdbx_strand_id
1 'polypeptide(L)'
;MEQGKNTGLKSPHNLSAIHMSMLVILRIVIGWHFLYEGISKIYTPGWTSEGYLTVSKWIFSGFFQWIASNPVVLKAVDLLNVWGLILIGLGLMFGCFTRLASISGIVLILFYYVANPPFIGMDFGVITEGNYLIV
;
A
#
# COMPACT_ATOMS: atom_id res chain seq x y z
N MET A 1 28.07 -61.18 -8.12
CA MET A 1 28.33 -60.03 -9.02
C MET A 1 26.97 -59.73 -9.62
N GLU A 2 26.26 -58.65 -9.37
CA GLU A 2 26.70 -57.27 -9.13
C GLU A 2 25.57 -56.52 -8.43
N GLN A 3 25.97 -55.59 -7.58
CA GLN A 3 25.09 -54.71 -6.81
C GLN A 3 24.32 -53.73 -7.69
N GLY A 4 23.20 -53.26 -7.14
CA GLY A 4 22.96 -51.82 -7.05
C GLY A 4 22.43 -51.13 -8.30
N LYS A 5 21.13 -50.84 -8.27
CA LYS A 5 20.63 -49.58 -8.82
C LYS A 5 19.63 -48.98 -7.85
N ASN A 6 20.17 -48.21 -6.92
CA ASN A 6 19.43 -47.26 -6.11
C ASN A 6 18.81 -46.24 -7.06
N THR A 7 17.57 -46.47 -7.49
CA THR A 7 16.77 -45.45 -8.15
C THR A 7 16.38 -44.44 -7.07
N GLY A 8 17.25 -43.45 -6.87
CA GLY A 8 16.96 -42.29 -6.06
C GLY A 8 15.70 -41.61 -6.58
N LEU A 9 14.57 -41.91 -5.97
CA LEU A 9 13.31 -41.21 -6.13
C LEU A 9 13.55 -39.77 -5.70
N LYS A 10 13.81 -38.88 -6.67
CA LYS A 10 13.71 -37.44 -6.45
C LYS A 10 12.25 -37.15 -6.09
N SER A 11 12.01 -36.79 -4.82
CA SER A 11 10.69 -36.38 -4.36
C SER A 11 10.11 -35.29 -5.27
N PRO A 12 8.82 -35.37 -5.63
CA PRO A 12 8.19 -34.42 -6.55
C PRO A 12 8.18 -33.01 -5.92
N HIS A 13 8.91 -32.10 -6.55
CA HIS A 13 8.81 -30.64 -6.46
C HIS A 13 8.24 -30.03 -5.16
N ASN A 14 9.12 -29.89 -4.14
CA ASN A 14 8.93 -29.00 -2.97
C ASN A 14 8.88 -27.49 -3.31
N LEU A 15 8.77 -27.11 -4.58
CA LEU A 15 8.57 -25.72 -5.00
C LEU A 15 7.13 -25.24 -4.68
N SER A 16 6.15 -26.13 -4.60
CA SER A 16 4.74 -25.77 -4.42
C SER A 16 4.43 -25.13 -3.04
N ALA A 17 4.88 -25.76 -1.95
CA ALA A 17 4.59 -25.29 -0.60
C ALA A 17 5.36 -24.02 -0.21
N ILE A 18 6.58 -23.86 -0.75
CA ILE A 18 7.41 -22.67 -0.49
C ILE A 18 6.80 -21.44 -1.17
N HIS A 19 6.39 -21.55 -2.44
CA HIS A 19 5.72 -20.44 -3.14
C HIS A 19 4.42 -20.03 -2.44
N MET A 20 3.60 -21.01 -2.02
CA MET A 20 2.37 -20.70 -1.26
C MET A 20 2.68 -20.00 0.07
N SER A 21 3.66 -20.51 0.82
CA SER A 21 4.09 -19.89 2.08
C SER A 21 4.61 -18.47 1.85
N MET A 22 5.43 -18.25 0.82
CA MET A 22 5.93 -16.93 0.46
C MET A 22 4.81 -15.95 0.11
N LEU A 23 3.82 -16.38 -0.69
CA LEU A 23 2.68 -15.54 -1.05
C LEU A 23 1.81 -15.19 0.16
N VAL A 24 1.64 -16.13 1.10
CA VAL A 24 0.90 -15.88 2.36
C VAL A 24 1.64 -14.89 3.24
N ILE A 25 2.96 -15.04 3.39
CA ILE A 25 3.80 -14.09 4.14
C ILE A 25 3.73 -12.70 3.50
N LEU A 26 3.93 -12.62 2.18
CA LEU A 26 3.84 -11.36 1.44
C LEU A 26 2.49 -10.67 1.65
N ARG A 27 1.39 -11.42 1.57
CA ARG A 27 0.04 -10.90 1.83
C ARG A 27 -0.08 -10.33 3.24
N ILE A 28 0.41 -11.04 4.25
CA ILE A 28 0.36 -10.59 5.65
C ILE A 28 1.21 -9.34 5.84
N VAL A 29 2.41 -9.28 5.25
CA VAL A 29 3.29 -8.10 5.32
C VAL A 29 2.64 -6.88 4.67
N ILE A 30 2.02 -7.04 3.49
CA ILE A 30 1.28 -5.95 2.84
C ILE A 30 0.10 -5.51 3.72
N GLY A 31 -0.69 -6.46 4.24
CA GLY A 31 -1.81 -6.14 5.14
C GLY A 31 -1.37 -5.39 6.40
N TRP A 32 -0.25 -5.82 6.99
CA TRP A 32 0.38 -5.14 8.12
C TRP A 32 0.76 -3.70 7.79
N HIS A 33 1.38 -3.45 6.63
CA HIS A 33 1.74 -2.10 6.21
C HIS A 33 0.52 -1.19 6.07
N PHE A 34 -0.54 -1.65 5.39
CA PHE A 34 -1.78 -0.88 5.26
C PHE A 34 -2.40 -0.58 6.63
N LEU A 35 -2.42 -1.56 7.52
CA LEU A 35 -2.97 -1.40 8.86
C LEU A 35 -2.15 -0.40 9.69
N TYR A 36 -0.82 -0.54 9.67
CA TYR A 36 0.11 0.36 10.34
C TYR A 36 -0.09 1.80 9.85
N GLU A 37 -0.17 2.00 8.54
CA GLU A 37 -0.41 3.31 7.92
C GLU A 37 -1.76 3.92 8.30
N GLY A 38 -2.80 3.12 8.49
CA GLY A 38 -4.10 3.61 8.93
C GLY A 38 -4.13 3.95 10.42
N ILE A 39 -3.56 3.07 11.24
CA ILE A 39 -3.47 3.25 12.70
C ILE A 39 -2.60 4.44 13.07
N SER A 40 -1.45 4.63 12.40
CA SER A 40 -0.54 5.76 12.66
C SER A 40 -1.22 7.11 12.44
N LYS A 41 -2.13 7.20 11.45
CA LYS A 41 -2.93 8.40 11.17
C LYS A 41 -3.96 8.69 12.24
N ILE A 42 -4.53 7.68 12.90
CA ILE A 42 -5.41 7.88 14.07
C ILE A 42 -4.62 8.43 15.26
N TYR A 43 -3.42 7.91 15.48
CA TYR A 43 -2.57 8.32 16.61
C TYR A 43 -1.82 9.62 16.37
N THR A 44 -1.83 10.17 15.16
CA THR A 44 -1.22 11.46 14.83
C THR A 44 -2.25 12.57 15.06
N PRO A 45 -2.13 13.39 16.12
CA PRO A 45 -3.10 14.42 16.42
C PRO A 45 -3.14 15.45 15.29
N GLY A 46 -4.33 15.70 14.72
CA GLY A 46 -4.49 16.67 13.64
C GLY A 46 -4.02 16.19 12.26
N TRP A 47 -3.81 14.89 12.06
CA TRP A 47 -3.53 14.36 10.71
C TRP A 47 -4.65 14.72 9.74
N THR A 48 -4.27 15.19 8.55
CA THR A 48 -5.18 15.49 7.44
C THR A 48 -4.48 15.24 6.10
N SER A 49 -5.27 14.94 5.06
CA SER A 49 -4.82 14.83 3.68
C SER A 49 -4.66 16.20 2.99
N GLU A 50 -4.99 17.32 3.64
CA GLU A 50 -4.92 18.66 3.06
C GLU A 50 -3.54 18.97 2.45
N GLY A 51 -2.47 18.75 3.22
CA GLY A 51 -1.10 18.99 2.75
C GLY A 51 -0.70 18.13 1.56
N TYR A 52 -1.30 16.93 1.44
CA TYR A 52 -1.08 16.03 0.31
C TYR A 52 -1.89 16.45 -0.93
N LEU A 53 -3.12 16.92 -0.75
CA LEU A 53 -4.01 17.27 -1.86
C LEU A 53 -3.71 18.67 -2.45
N THR A 54 -3.32 19.63 -1.62
CA THR A 54 -2.99 21.00 -2.05
C THR A 54 -1.79 21.06 -2.99
N VAL A 55 -0.84 20.15 -2.82
CA VAL A 55 0.37 20.09 -3.64
C VAL A 55 0.17 19.37 -4.98
N SER A 56 -1.00 18.77 -5.21
CA SER A 56 -1.32 18.12 -6.49
C SER A 56 -1.32 19.15 -7.63
N LYS A 57 -0.42 18.98 -8.61
CA LYS A 57 -0.27 19.86 -9.79
C LYS A 57 -0.51 19.15 -11.13
N TRP A 58 -0.97 17.89 -11.09
CA TRP A 58 -1.18 17.07 -12.30
C TRP A 58 -2.58 17.30 -12.92
N ILE A 59 -3.00 16.41 -13.85
CA ILE A 59 -4.21 16.49 -14.69
C ILE A 59 -5.53 16.75 -13.93
N PHE A 60 -5.60 16.38 -12.65
CA PHE A 60 -6.78 16.60 -11.77
C PHE A 60 -6.50 17.56 -10.60
N SER A 61 -5.45 18.36 -10.68
CA SER A 61 -5.05 19.32 -9.63
C SER A 61 -6.20 20.18 -9.12
N GLY A 62 -6.99 20.78 -10.02
CA GLY A 62 -8.13 21.61 -9.63
C GLY A 62 -9.20 20.87 -8.79
N PHE A 63 -9.43 19.57 -9.06
CA PHE A 63 -10.37 18.76 -8.29
C PHE A 63 -9.81 18.44 -6.89
N PHE A 64 -8.54 18.06 -6.78
CA PHE A 64 -7.90 17.78 -5.49
C PHE A 64 -7.75 19.03 -4.62
N GLN A 65 -7.44 20.17 -5.23
CA GLN A 65 -7.40 21.46 -4.53
C GLN A 65 -8.80 21.92 -4.10
N TRP A 66 -9.83 21.64 -4.89
CA TRP A 66 -11.22 21.87 -4.48
C TRP A 66 -11.61 21.02 -3.25
N ILE A 67 -11.21 19.75 -3.22
CA ILE A 67 -11.40 18.89 -2.04
C ILE A 67 -10.67 19.50 -0.83
N ALA A 68 -9.41 19.92 -1.00
CA ALA A 68 -8.61 20.49 0.07
C ALA A 68 -9.20 21.81 0.62
N SER A 69 -9.76 22.65 -0.24
CA SER A 69 -10.39 23.91 0.14
C SER A 69 -11.76 23.76 0.81
N ASN A 70 -12.41 22.60 0.72
CA ASN A 70 -13.71 22.35 1.34
C ASN A 70 -13.57 21.48 2.61
N PRO A 71 -13.72 22.06 3.82
CA PRO A 71 -13.48 21.35 5.07
C PRO A 71 -14.38 20.14 5.30
N VAL A 72 -15.61 20.14 4.74
CA VAL A 72 -16.55 19.01 4.90
C VAL A 72 -16.12 17.83 4.03
N VAL A 73 -15.76 18.10 2.78
CA VAL A 73 -15.30 17.06 1.83
C VAL A 73 -13.94 16.53 2.27
N LEU A 74 -13.02 17.40 2.70
CA LEU A 74 -11.72 17.01 3.22
C LEU A 74 -11.83 16.05 4.41
N LYS A 75 -12.69 16.35 5.40
CA LYS A 75 -12.92 15.45 6.54
C LYS A 75 -13.47 14.09 6.11
N ALA A 76 -14.35 14.06 5.12
CA ALA A 76 -14.88 12.81 4.59
C ALA A 76 -13.77 11.98 3.92
N VAL A 77 -12.88 12.63 3.16
CA VAL A 77 -11.71 12.00 2.53
C VAL A 77 -10.71 11.51 3.57
N ASP A 78 -10.41 12.30 4.60
CA ASP A 78 -9.52 11.91 5.70
C ASP A 78 -10.04 10.65 6.40
N LEU A 79 -11.34 10.64 6.73
CA LEU A 79 -12.01 9.50 7.34
C LEU A 79 -11.97 8.27 6.42
N LEU A 80 -12.36 8.42 5.15
CA LEU A 80 -12.33 7.33 4.16
C LEU A 80 -10.93 6.76 3.98
N ASN A 81 -9.91 7.62 4.00
CA ASN A 81 -8.53 7.22 3.84
C ASN A 81 -8.04 6.39 5.02
N VAL A 82 -8.25 6.88 6.23
CA VAL A 82 -7.86 6.20 7.48
C VAL A 82 -8.56 4.86 7.61
N TRP A 83 -9.89 4.84 7.49
CA TRP A 83 -10.67 3.61 7.63
C TRP A 83 -10.47 2.66 6.45
N GLY A 84 -10.28 3.19 5.24
CA GLY A 84 -9.96 2.40 4.05
C GLY A 84 -8.66 1.62 4.25
N LEU A 85 -7.58 2.28 4.69
CA LEU A 85 -6.30 1.64 4.99
C LEU A 85 -6.46 0.54 6.06
N ILE A 86 -7.19 0.82 7.14
CA ILE A 86 -7.42 -0.15 8.23
C ILE A 86 -8.21 -1.36 7.74
N LEU A 87 -9.35 -1.14 7.06
CA LEU A 87 -10.22 -2.22 6.59
C LEU A 87 -9.52 -3.10 5.55
N ILE A 88 -8.76 -2.49 4.63
CA ILE A 88 -7.95 -3.22 3.65
C ILE A 88 -6.86 -4.03 4.35
N GLY A 89 -6.14 -3.41 5.28
CA GLY A 89 -5.07 -4.06 6.06
C GLY A 89 -5.59 -5.27 6.84
N LEU A 90 -6.71 -5.11 7.56
CA LEU A 90 -7.36 -6.21 8.27
C LEU A 90 -7.86 -7.30 7.31
N GLY A 91 -8.47 -6.94 6.18
CA GLY A 91 -8.94 -7.89 5.18
C GLY A 91 -7.80 -8.76 4.62
N LEU A 92 -6.65 -8.13 4.31
CA LEU A 92 -5.45 -8.83 3.86
C LEU A 92 -4.80 -9.66 4.97
N MET A 93 -4.76 -9.19 6.21
CA MET A 93 -4.19 -9.94 7.33
C MET A 93 -5.02 -11.20 7.66
N PHE A 94 -6.32 -11.04 7.89
CA PHE A 94 -7.22 -12.15 8.23
C PHE A 94 -7.45 -13.11 7.05
N GLY A 95 -7.15 -12.69 5.82
CA GLY A 95 -7.35 -13.51 4.64
C GLY A 95 -8.82 -13.67 4.24
N CYS A 96 -9.71 -12.84 4.80
CA CYS A 96 -11.12 -12.81 4.45
C CYS A 96 -11.32 -11.87 3.25
N PHE A 97 -12.00 -12.33 2.19
CA PHE A 97 -12.21 -11.56 0.95
C PHE A 97 -10.92 -10.95 0.35
N THR A 98 -9.81 -11.69 0.37
CA THR A 98 -8.50 -11.21 -0.12
C THR A 98 -8.57 -10.57 -1.50
N ARG A 99 -9.38 -11.13 -2.41
CA ARG A 99 -9.57 -10.57 -3.75
C ARG A 99 -10.15 -9.15 -3.72
N LEU A 100 -11.17 -8.91 -2.91
CA LEU A 100 -11.79 -7.60 -2.78
C LEU A 100 -10.82 -6.62 -2.08
N ALA A 101 -10.19 -7.07 -0.99
CA ALA A 101 -9.22 -6.27 -0.24
C ALA A 101 -8.02 -5.84 -1.11
N SER A 102 -7.48 -6.76 -1.92
CA SER A 102 -6.39 -6.46 -2.85
C SER A 102 -6.82 -5.47 -3.93
N ILE A 103 -8.02 -5.62 -4.51
CA ILE A 103 -8.53 -4.67 -5.51
C ILE A 103 -8.69 -3.28 -4.90
N SER A 104 -9.28 -3.17 -3.70
CA SER A 104 -9.40 -1.88 -3.01
C SER A 104 -8.03 -1.27 -2.66
N GLY A 105 -7.05 -2.10 -2.26
CA GLY A 105 -5.68 -1.63 -2.00
C GLY A 105 -5.00 -1.09 -3.25
N ILE A 106 -5.17 -1.77 -4.39
CA ILE A 106 -4.66 -1.30 -5.69
C ILE A 106 -5.30 0.03 -6.07
N VAL A 107 -6.63 0.14 -5.94
CA VAL A 107 -7.37 1.39 -6.25
C VAL A 107 -6.91 2.54 -5.36
N LEU A 108 -6.75 2.30 -4.06
CA LEU A 108 -6.31 3.32 -3.11
C LEU A 108 -4.88 3.81 -3.41
N ILE A 109 -3.95 2.89 -3.68
CA ILE A 109 -2.60 3.27 -4.11
C ILE A 109 -2.66 4.04 -5.43
N LEU A 110 -3.47 3.60 -6.40
CA LEU A 110 -3.59 4.30 -7.68
C LEU A 110 -4.11 5.73 -7.50
N PHE A 111 -5.05 5.97 -6.59
CA PHE A 111 -5.50 7.32 -6.24
C PHE A 111 -4.37 8.19 -5.69
N TYR A 112 -3.49 7.65 -4.85
CA TYR A 112 -2.30 8.37 -4.39
C TYR A 112 -1.38 8.75 -5.56
N TYR A 113 -1.09 7.80 -6.44
CA TYR A 113 -0.25 8.07 -7.61
C TYR A 113 -0.89 9.07 -8.57
N VAL A 114 -2.21 9.07 -8.73
CA VAL A 114 -2.92 10.05 -9.56
C VAL A 114 -2.91 11.44 -8.92
N ALA A 115 -3.03 11.52 -7.59
CA ALA A 115 -2.98 12.77 -6.85
C ALA A 115 -1.58 13.39 -6.90
N ASN A 116 -0.54 12.59 -6.61
CA ASN A 116 0.85 13.05 -6.61
C ASN A 116 1.75 11.97 -7.24
N PRO A 117 1.94 11.98 -8.57
CA PRO A 117 2.77 10.99 -9.24
C PRO A 117 4.25 11.25 -8.94
N PRO A 118 5.05 10.26 -8.47
CA PRO A 118 6.46 10.47 -8.12
C PRO A 118 7.35 10.60 -9.36
N PHE A 119 7.13 11.65 -10.15
CA PHE A 119 7.93 11.98 -11.33
C PHE A 119 9.11 12.88 -10.92
N ILE A 120 10.28 12.57 -11.48
CA ILE A 120 11.51 13.34 -11.30
C ILE A 120 11.26 14.80 -11.75
N GLY A 121 11.50 15.75 -10.86
CA GLY A 121 11.32 17.19 -11.12
C GLY A 121 9.99 17.80 -10.64
N MET A 122 9.10 17.00 -10.05
CA MET A 122 7.93 17.52 -9.31
C MET A 122 8.10 17.29 -7.80
N ASP A 123 8.95 18.09 -7.18
CA ASP A 123 8.98 18.23 -5.72
C ASP A 123 7.66 18.89 -5.28
N PHE A 124 6.67 18.07 -4.96
CA PHE A 124 5.35 18.51 -4.49
C PHE A 124 5.39 19.02 -3.04
N GLY A 125 6.43 19.79 -2.67
CA GLY A 125 6.50 20.44 -1.36
C GLY A 125 6.58 19.50 -0.16
N VAL A 126 6.85 18.21 -0.36
CA VAL A 126 7.33 17.35 0.74
C VAL A 126 8.67 17.95 1.17
N ILE A 127 8.78 18.37 2.43
CA ILE A 127 10.06 18.81 2.98
C ILE A 127 10.98 17.59 2.93
N THR A 128 11.82 17.55 1.89
CA THR A 128 12.84 16.54 1.65
C THR A 128 13.93 16.76 2.69
N GLU A 129 13.76 16.23 3.89
CA GLU A 129 14.85 16.10 4.85
C GLU A 129 15.84 15.04 4.32
N GLY A 130 16.75 15.47 3.45
CA GLY A 130 17.93 14.71 3.06
C GLY A 130 17.96 14.24 1.60
N ASN A 131 19.06 14.57 0.93
CA ASN A 131 19.45 14.07 -0.38
C ASN A 131 19.78 12.56 -0.30
N TYR A 132 18.87 11.68 -0.73
CA TYR A 132 19.12 10.22 -0.77
C TYR A 132 20.04 9.77 -1.91
N LEU A 133 20.58 10.70 -2.71
CA LEU A 133 21.37 10.35 -3.90
C LEU A 133 22.86 10.18 -3.61
N ILE A 134 23.35 10.55 -2.42
CA ILE A 134 24.76 10.39 -2.05
C ILE A 134 24.86 10.13 -0.55
N VAL A 135 25.35 8.93 -0.19
CA VAL A 135 26.13 8.70 1.03
C VAL A 135 27.59 8.71 0.63
#